data_AF-A0A820YKC2-F1
#
_entry.id   AF-A0A820YKC2-F1
#
_cell.length_a   1.000
_cell.length_b   1.000
_cell.length_c   1.000
_cell.angle_alpha   90.00
_cell.angle_beta   90.00
_cell.angle_gamma   90.00
#
_symmetry.space_group_name_H-M   'P 1'
#
loop_
_entity.id
_entity.type
_entity.pdbx_description
1 polymer ?
#
loop_
_entity_poly.entity_id
_entity_poly.type
_entity_poly.pdbx_seq_one_letter_code
_entity_poly.pdbx_strand_id
1 'polypeptide(L)' 'IKEDCNDRLCLLCFRIPTVDDEMIRKLKRMINFEKLLFNYTIKRVADFIYIEWEEF' A
#
# COMPACT_ATOMS: atom_id res chain seq x y z
N ILE A 1 6.24 22.96 -12.55
CA ILE A 1 6.19 22.40 -11.18
C ILE A 1 7.38 21.47 -11.11
N LYS A 2 8.33 21.71 -10.21
CA LYS A 2 9.49 20.82 -10.03
C LYS A 2 8.95 19.53 -9.41
N GLU A 3 8.94 18.45 -10.19
CA GLU A 3 8.73 17.10 -9.67
C GLU A 3 9.99 16.73 -8.89
N ASP A 4 9.99 17.01 -7.59
CA ASP A 4 10.79 16.24 -6.64
C ASP A 4 10.20 14.83 -6.64
N CYS A 5 10.59 14.03 -7.64
CA CYS A 5 10.41 12.60 -7.58
C CYS A 5 11.28 12.09 -6.42
N ASN A 6 10.65 11.77 -5.29
CA ASN A 6 11.26 10.89 -4.30
C ASN A 6 11.55 9.57 -5.03
N ASP A 7 12.77 9.42 -5.55
CA ASP A 7 13.22 8.38 -6.49
C ASP A 7 13.13 6.92 -5.96
N ARG A 8 12.47 6.69 -4.83
CA ARG A 8 12.39 5.38 -4.15
C ARG A 8 11.01 5.02 -3.62
N LEU A 9 9.96 5.75 -4.01
CA LEU A 9 8.59 5.40 -3.62
C LEU A 9 8.05 4.31 -4.53
N CYS A 10 7.91 3.10 -4.01
CA CYS A 10 7.26 1.99 -4.69
C CYS A 10 5.75 2.01 -4.41
N LEU A 11 4.98 1.70 -5.45
CA LEU A 11 3.51 1.69 -5.41
C LEU A 11 2.98 0.37 -5.99
N LEU A 12 2.17 -0.34 -5.21
CA LEU A 12 1.37 -1.47 -5.67
C LEU A 12 -0.11 -1.10 -5.67
N CYS A 13 -0.78 -1.28 -6.80
CA CYS A 13 -2.21 -1.04 -6.95
C CYS A 13 -2.91 -2.30 -7.43
N PHE A 14 -4.01 -2.66 -6.78
CA PHE A 14 -4.87 -3.74 -7.23
C PHE A 14 -6.34 -3.41 -7.00
N ARG A 15 -7.18 -3.84 -7.94
CA ARG A 15 -8.63 -3.64 -7.90
C ARG A 15 -9.30 -4.81 -7.19
N ILE A 16 -10.03 -4.52 -6.13
CA ILE A 16 -10.90 -5.45 -5.42
C ILE A 16 -12.27 -4.79 -5.30
N PRO A 17 -13.24 -5.17 -6.16
CA PRO A 17 -14.58 -4.56 -6.19
C PRO A 17 -15.37 -4.66 -4.87
N THR A 18 -15.01 -5.63 -4.01
CA THR A 18 -15.67 -5.87 -2.73
C THR A 18 -14.72 -5.65 -1.55
N VAL A 19 -13.75 -4.74 -1.69
CA VAL A 19 -12.83 -4.46 -0.60
C VAL A 19 -13.61 -3.98 0.62
N ASP A 20 -13.35 -4.61 1.76
CA ASP A 20 -13.85 -4.19 3.06
C ASP A 20 -12.69 -3.91 4.02
N ASP A 21 -13.03 -3.37 5.19
CA ASP A 21 -12.04 -3.00 6.20
C ASP A 21 -11.36 -4.24 6.84
N GLU A 22 -12.03 -5.40 6.82
CA GLU A 22 -11.46 -6.64 7.32
C GLU A 22 -10.34 -7.15 6.41
N MET A 23 -10.52 -7.05 5.09
CA MET A 23 -9.49 -7.37 4.10
C MET A 23 -8.26 -6.49 4.28
N ILE A 24 -8.45 -5.17 4.46
CA ILE A 24 -7.35 -4.24 4.73
C ILE A 24 -6.64 -4.61 6.04
N ARG A 25 -7.39 -4.96 7.09
CA ARG A 25 -6.82 -5.40 8.37
C ARG A 25 -6.00 -6.69 8.23
N LYS A 26 -6.50 -7.68 7.47
CA LYS A 26 -5.77 -8.93 7.18
C LYS A 26 -4.49 -8.65 6.40
N LEU A 27 -4.56 -7.81 5.38
CA LEU A 27 -3.41 -7.39 4.58
C LEU A 27 -2.34 -6.70 5.45
N LYS A 28 -2.74 -5.74 6.30
CA LYS A 28 -1.81 -5.09 7.25
C LYS A 28 -1.16 -6.12 8.18
N ARG A 29 -1.93 -7.09 8.68
CA ARG A 29 -1.40 -8.15 9.54
C ARG A 29 -0.38 -9.02 8.81
N MET A 30 -0.65 -9.41 7.57
CA MET A 30 0.29 -10.20 6.75
C MET A 30 1.60 -9.44 6.50
N ILE A 31 1.52 -8.19 6.05
CA ILE A 31 2.71 -7.37 5.78
C ILE A 31 3.57 -7.22 7.04
N ASN A 32 2.94 -6.95 8.20
CA ASN A 32 3.66 -6.80 9.47
C ASN A 32 4.23 -8.12 10.01
N PHE A 33 3.46 -9.21 9.93
CA PHE A 33 3.86 -10.52 10.45
C PHE A 33 5.04 -11.08 9.66
N GLU A 34 4.98 -11.01 8.33
CA GLU A 34 6.02 -11.48 7.42
C GLU A 34 7.13 -10.44 7.18
N LYS A 35 7.02 -9.24 7.78
CA LYS A 35 7.95 -8.10 7.61
C LYS A 35 8.23 -7.78 6.14
N LEU A 36 7.19 -7.80 5.30
CA LEU A 36 7.34 -7.67 3.84
C LEU A 36 7.75 -6.27 3.42
N LEU A 37 7.21 -5.25 4.09
CA LEU A 37 7.42 -3.84 3.77
C LEU A 37 7.66 -3.07 5.06
N PHE A 38 8.55 -2.08 5.01
CA PHE A 38 8.75 -1.12 6.09
C PHE A 38 8.24 0.25 5.65
N ASN A 39 7.81 1.07 6.61
CA ASN A 39 7.31 2.44 6.38
C ASN A 39 6.23 2.53 5.28
N TYR A 40 5.36 1.53 5.20
CA TYR A 40 4.34 1.47 4.17
C TYR A 40 3.04 2.16 4.57
N THR A 41 2.31 2.68 3.59
CA THR A 41 0.96 3.23 3.74
C THR A 41 -0.01 2.45 2.87
N ILE A 42 -1.21 2.15 3.38
CA ILE A 42 -2.30 1.57 2.59
C ILE A 42 -3.41 2.61 2.45
N LYS A 43 -3.81 2.93 1.22
CA LYS A 43 -4.93 3.80 0.89
C LYS A 43 -6.00 3.00 0.14
N ARG A 44 -7.27 3.28 0.45
CA ARG A 44 -8.43 2.72 -0.26
C ARG A 44 -9.13 3.84 -1.00
N VAL A 45 -9.36 3.66 -2.30
CA VAL A 45 -10.11 4.61 -3.13
C VAL A 45 -11.09 3.80 -3.99
N ALA A 46 -12.38 3.88 -3.66
CA ALA A 46 -13.43 3.06 -4.29
C ALA A 46 -13.06 1.55 -4.25
N ASP A 47 -12.96 0.93 -5.43
CA ASP A 47 -12.61 -0.48 -5.64
C ASP A 47 -11.11 -0.76 -5.61
N PHE A 48 -10.27 0.23 -5.31
CA PHE A 48 -8.81 0.11 -5.43
C PHE A 48 -8.13 0.21 -4.08
N ILE A 49 -7.09 -0.61 -3.93
CA ILE A 49 -6.16 -0.59 -2.79
C ILE A 49 -4.80 -0.20 -3.32
N TYR A 50 -4.21 0.81 -2.71
CA TYR A 50 -2.88 1.32 -3.00
C TYR A 50 -1.99 1.02 -1.80
N ILE A 51 -0.82 0.45 -2.04
CA ILE A 51 0.23 0.26 -1.03
C ILE A 51 1.44 1.04 -1.50
N GLU A 52 1.88 2.00 -0.70
CA GLU A 52 3.04 2.85 -0.94
C GLU A 52 4.12 2.51 0.08
N TRP A 53 5.39 2.40 -0.32
CA TRP A 53 6.53 2.22 0.59
C TRP A 53 7.81 2.80 0.01
N GLU A 54 8.80 3.07 0.85
CA GLU A 54 10.12 3.54 0.43
C GLU A 54 11.09 2.36 0.32
N GLU A 55 11.87 2.31 -0.76
CA GLU A 55 13.01 1.40 -0.88
C GLU A 55 14.21 1.92 -0.08
N PHE A 56 14.82 1.04 0.72
CA PHE A 56 16.02 1.34 1.53
C PHE A 56 17.27 1.48 0.68
#